data_AF-A0A6N7Y526-F1
#
_entry.id   AF-A0A6N7Y526-F1
#
_cell.length_a   1.000
_cell.length_b   1.000
_cell.length_c   1.000
_cell.angle_alpha   90.00
_cell.angle_beta   90.00
_cell.angle_gamma   90.00
#
_symmetry.space_group_name_H-M   'P 1'
#
loop_
_entity.id
_entity.type
_entity.pdbx_description
1 polymer ?
#
loop_
_entity_poly.entity_id
_entity_poly.type
_entity_poly.pdbx_seq_one_letter_code
_entity_poly.pdbx_strand_id
1 'polypeptide(L)'
;MSTSAKPADAVLPETASVSWRPRVDERQLRRRGHGWTLSTLGYVIPFTVTGIVLLLVEPLTAPVALMAFAQGWIIPELYAQRGANVVRPKRRAADGPERTALGLLGDLVGHEARELHARTGLVLERGRLGVWLLGEGGALLVRDRGRRVHCYCIRVNHPDLPSADRISHLLLALREDEAGFATVANHSFSGARWRVRRRIPAPMRPALDAAGAIARAH
;
A
#
# COMPACT_ATOMS: atom_id res chain seq x y z
N MET A 1 30.71 -20.56 9.63
CA MET A 1 30.22 -19.24 9.18
C MET A 1 30.68 -19.03 7.75
N SER A 2 29.79 -19.27 6.79
CA SER A 2 30.06 -18.97 5.38
C SER A 2 29.00 -17.96 4.96
N THR A 3 29.39 -16.68 4.88
CA THR A 3 28.57 -15.61 4.32
C THR A 3 28.44 -15.85 2.83
N SER A 4 27.39 -16.56 2.43
CA SER A 4 26.99 -16.62 1.02
C SER A 4 26.56 -15.21 0.62
N ALA A 5 27.42 -14.51 -0.10
CA ALA A 5 27.11 -13.21 -0.67
C ALA A 5 25.91 -13.40 -1.62
N LYS A 6 24.81 -12.69 -1.33
CA LYS A 6 23.63 -12.66 -2.20
C LYS A 6 24.06 -12.13 -3.58
N PRO A 7 23.76 -12.83 -4.69
CA PRO A 7 24.09 -12.32 -6.02
C PRO A 7 23.42 -10.95 -6.20
N ALA A 8 24.22 -9.97 -6.61
CA ALA A 8 23.82 -8.57 -6.72
C ALA A 8 22.74 -8.31 -7.79
N ASP A 9 22.45 -9.30 -8.64
CA ASP A 9 21.53 -9.22 -9.77
C ASP A 9 20.46 -10.31 -9.74
N ALA A 10 19.94 -10.65 -8.56
CA ALA A 10 18.72 -11.45 -8.50
C ALA A 10 17.56 -10.64 -9.10
N VAL A 11 17.17 -11.00 -10.33
CA VAL A 11 16.04 -10.40 -11.04
C VAL A 11 14.83 -11.30 -10.86
N LEU A 12 13.72 -10.71 -10.40
CA LEU A 12 12.47 -11.45 -10.24
C LEU A 12 12.01 -12.02 -11.60
N PRO A 13 11.80 -13.33 -11.77
CA PRO A 13 11.40 -13.93 -13.06
C PRO A 13 10.11 -13.31 -13.64
N GLU A 14 9.18 -12.91 -12.77
CA GLU A 14 7.92 -12.29 -13.13
C GLU A 14 8.10 -10.94 -13.82
N THR A 15 9.26 -10.29 -13.68
CA THR A 15 9.57 -9.06 -14.43
C THR A 15 9.63 -9.31 -15.95
N ALA A 16 9.95 -10.52 -16.40
CA ALA A 16 9.91 -10.90 -17.81
C ALA A 16 8.48 -10.79 -18.39
N SER A 17 7.46 -11.02 -17.57
CA SER A 17 6.05 -10.88 -17.97
C SER A 17 5.60 -9.42 -18.13
N VAL A 18 6.41 -8.46 -17.66
CA VAL A 18 6.17 -7.01 -17.73
C VAL A 18 7.39 -6.26 -18.29
N SER A 19 8.09 -6.87 -19.26
CA SER A 19 9.34 -6.35 -19.83
C SER A 19 9.22 -4.93 -20.42
N TRP A 20 8.03 -4.50 -20.81
CA TRP A 20 7.75 -3.15 -21.30
C TRP A 20 7.70 -2.08 -20.20
N ARG A 21 7.62 -2.49 -18.91
CA ARG A 21 7.59 -1.54 -17.80
C ARG A 21 9.02 -1.21 -17.37
N PRO A 22 9.40 0.08 -17.34
CA PRO A 22 10.68 0.46 -16.75
C PRO A 22 10.69 0.12 -15.26
N ARG A 23 11.82 -0.40 -14.79
CA ARG A 23 12.00 -0.81 -13.39
C ARG A 23 11.76 0.37 -12.45
N VAL A 24 11.08 0.10 -11.34
CA VAL A 24 10.74 1.10 -10.34
C VAL A 24 12.00 1.58 -9.63
N ASP A 25 12.19 2.90 -9.64
CA ASP A 25 13.23 3.59 -8.90
C ASP A 25 12.65 4.75 -8.07
N GLU A 26 13.54 5.42 -7.34
CA GLU A 26 13.21 6.58 -6.52
C GLU A 26 12.53 7.71 -7.32
N ARG A 27 13.07 8.02 -8.50
CA ARG A 27 12.58 9.12 -9.34
C ARG A 27 11.17 8.82 -9.83
N GLN A 28 10.90 7.59 -10.26
CA GLN A 28 9.60 7.16 -10.74
C GLN A 28 8.57 7.17 -9.61
N LEU A 29 8.93 6.75 -8.40
CA LEU A 29 8.03 6.82 -7.23
C LEU A 29 7.67 8.26 -6.88
N ARG A 30 8.65 9.18 -6.86
CA ARG A 30 8.39 10.61 -6.65
C ARG A 30 7.48 11.19 -7.73
N ARG A 31 7.77 10.90 -9.01
CA ARG A 31 6.92 11.34 -10.14
C ARG A 31 5.50 10.80 -10.05
N ARG A 32 5.31 9.51 -9.73
CA ARG A 32 3.98 8.93 -9.50
C ARG A 32 3.29 9.60 -8.32
N GLY A 33 3.99 9.82 -7.21
CA GLY A 33 3.45 10.52 -6.04
C GLY A 33 3.00 11.95 -6.36
N HIS A 34 3.79 12.69 -7.14
CA HIS A 34 3.41 14.02 -7.62
C HIS A 34 2.23 13.97 -8.58
N GLY A 35 2.22 13.04 -9.54
CA GLY A 35 1.11 12.83 -10.47
C GLY A 35 -0.21 12.60 -9.74
N TRP A 36 -0.23 11.69 -8.75
CA TRP A 36 -1.41 11.45 -7.91
C TRP A 36 -1.84 12.69 -7.11
N THR A 37 -0.88 13.49 -6.65
CA THR A 37 -1.17 14.75 -5.94
C THR A 37 -1.79 15.77 -6.88
N LEU A 38 -1.24 15.93 -8.08
CA LEU A 38 -1.77 16.82 -9.12
C LEU A 38 -3.18 16.39 -9.56
N SER A 39 -3.42 15.10 -9.80
CA SER A 39 -4.76 14.60 -10.12
C SER A 39 -5.75 14.86 -8.98
N THR A 40 -5.32 14.67 -7.72
CA THR A 40 -6.16 14.99 -6.56
C THR A 40 -6.52 16.48 -6.52
N LEU A 41 -5.54 17.37 -6.74
CA LEU A 41 -5.78 18.81 -6.80
C LEU A 41 -6.70 19.19 -7.96
N GLY A 42 -6.55 18.54 -9.12
CA GLY A 42 -7.40 18.73 -10.29
C GLY A 42 -8.88 18.41 -10.04
N TYR A 43 -9.18 17.50 -9.11
CA TYR A 43 -10.56 17.27 -8.68
C TYR A 43 -10.98 18.23 -7.55
N VAL A 44 -10.15 18.41 -6.53
CA VAL A 44 -10.52 19.16 -5.32
C VAL A 44 -10.71 20.66 -5.60
N ILE A 45 -9.81 21.26 -6.38
CA ILE A 45 -9.80 22.72 -6.59
C ILE A 45 -11.07 23.18 -7.31
N PRO A 46 -11.49 22.60 -8.46
CA PRO A 46 -12.71 23.05 -9.15
C PRO A 46 -13.95 22.98 -8.25
N PHE A 47 -14.14 21.88 -7.52
CA PHE A 47 -15.29 21.74 -6.61
C PHE A 47 -15.26 22.76 -5.46
N THR A 48 -14.07 23.04 -4.92
CA THR A 48 -13.91 24.02 -3.84
C THR A 48 -14.18 25.44 -4.34
N VAL A 49 -13.62 25.80 -5.51
CA VAL A 49 -13.83 27.11 -6.13
C VAL A 49 -15.31 27.30 -6.46
N THR A 50 -15.97 26.30 -7.06
CA THR A 50 -17.41 26.36 -7.33
C THR A 50 -18.23 26.60 -6.06
N GLY A 51 -17.93 25.88 -4.96
CA GLY A 51 -18.62 26.08 -3.68
C GLY A 51 -18.43 27.49 -3.10
N ILE A 52 -17.22 28.05 -3.21
CA ILE A 52 -16.94 29.43 -2.76
C ILE A 52 -17.68 30.45 -3.62
N VAL A 53 -17.62 30.32 -4.95
CA VAL A 53 -18.28 31.24 -5.89
C VAL A 53 -19.80 31.26 -5.66
N LEU A 54 -20.41 30.08 -5.47
CA LEU A 54 -21.84 29.97 -5.16
C LEU A 54 -22.22 30.78 -3.92
N LEU A 55 -21.47 30.63 -2.83
CA LEU A 55 -21.72 31.37 -1.59
C LEU A 55 -21.48 32.88 -1.71
N LEU A 56 -20.53 33.31 -2.53
CA LEU A 56 -20.22 34.72 -2.76
C LEU A 56 -21.27 35.41 -3.63
N VAL A 57 -21.82 34.71 -4.63
CA VAL A 57 -22.83 35.26 -5.54
C VAL A 57 -24.21 35.26 -4.91
N GLU A 58 -24.62 34.13 -4.33
CA GLU A 58 -25.97 33.96 -3.77
C GLU A 58 -25.93 33.01 -2.55
N PRO A 59 -25.96 33.53 -1.31
CA PRO A 59 -25.87 32.72 -0.10
C PRO A 59 -26.96 31.66 0.04
N LEU A 60 -28.14 31.87 -0.57
CA LEU A 60 -29.22 30.87 -0.57
C LEU A 60 -28.83 29.58 -1.32
N THR A 61 -27.79 29.60 -2.14
CA THR A 61 -27.22 28.40 -2.78
C THR A 61 -26.36 27.53 -1.86
N ALA A 62 -26.31 27.84 -0.56
CA ALA A 62 -25.53 27.10 0.44
C ALA A 62 -25.66 25.56 0.37
N PRO A 63 -26.86 24.96 0.13
CA PRO A 63 -26.96 23.51 -0.02
C PRO A 63 -26.15 22.96 -1.20
N VAL A 64 -26.15 23.67 -2.34
CA VAL A 64 -25.42 23.27 -3.55
C VAL A 64 -23.92 23.46 -3.34
N ALA A 65 -23.50 24.55 -2.69
CA ALA A 65 -22.12 24.76 -2.30
C ALA A 65 -21.60 23.63 -1.38
N LEU A 66 -22.41 23.21 -0.41
CA LEU A 66 -22.07 22.09 0.47
C LEU A 66 -21.89 20.78 -0.31
N MET A 67 -22.76 20.51 -1.29
CA MET A 67 -22.60 19.35 -2.18
C MET A 67 -21.31 19.43 -3.00
N ALA A 68 -20.94 20.61 -3.51
CA ALA A 68 -19.69 20.80 -4.24
C ALA A 68 -18.48 20.49 -3.33
N PHE A 69 -18.41 21.05 -2.13
CA PHE A 69 -17.35 20.73 -1.16
C PHE A 69 -17.31 19.24 -0.81
N ALA A 70 -18.49 18.63 -0.64
CA ALA A 70 -18.60 17.20 -0.39
C ALA A 70 -18.00 16.37 -1.54
N GLN A 71 -18.27 16.72 -2.80
CA GLN A 71 -17.69 16.04 -3.96
C GLN A 71 -16.16 16.19 -4.03
N GLY A 72 -15.65 17.39 -3.76
CA GLY A 72 -14.21 17.64 -3.64
C GLY A 72 -13.54 16.76 -2.57
N TRP A 73 -14.26 16.40 -1.51
CA TRP A 73 -13.77 15.52 -0.45
C TRP A 73 -13.99 14.02 -0.71
N ILE A 74 -15.13 13.63 -1.28
CA ILE A 74 -15.51 12.24 -1.52
C ILE A 74 -14.59 11.57 -2.55
N ILE A 75 -14.25 12.26 -3.65
CA ILE A 75 -13.47 11.65 -4.73
C ILE A 75 -12.09 11.17 -4.25
N PRO A 76 -11.25 12.00 -3.60
CA PRO A 76 -9.94 11.53 -3.13
C PRO A 76 -10.04 10.42 -2.08
N GLU A 77 -11.14 10.41 -1.35
CA GLU A 77 -11.39 9.44 -0.30
C GLU A 77 -11.81 8.07 -0.85
N LEU A 78 -12.52 8.02 -1.98
CA LEU A 78 -12.79 6.79 -2.73
C LEU A 78 -11.49 6.20 -3.32
N TYR A 79 -10.60 7.04 -3.84
CA TYR A 79 -9.28 6.58 -4.28
C TYR A 79 -8.43 6.04 -3.13
N ALA A 80 -8.47 6.69 -1.96
CA ALA A 80 -7.81 6.18 -0.76
C ALA A 80 -8.44 4.85 -0.28
N GLN A 81 -9.76 4.68 -0.41
CA GLN A 81 -10.43 3.40 -0.13
C GLN A 81 -9.96 2.30 -1.08
N ARG A 82 -9.83 2.59 -2.38
CA ARG A 82 -9.27 1.64 -3.37
C ARG A 82 -7.85 1.21 -2.98
N GLY A 83 -7.03 2.16 -2.53
CA GLY A 83 -5.69 1.89 -2.01
C GLY A 83 -5.71 1.04 -0.74
N ALA A 84 -6.55 1.37 0.24
CA ALA A 84 -6.70 0.61 1.48
C ALA A 84 -7.20 -0.83 1.25
N ASN A 85 -8.05 -1.03 0.25
CA ASN A 85 -8.61 -2.34 -0.08
C ASN A 85 -7.57 -3.35 -0.57
N VAL A 86 -6.35 -2.93 -0.98
CA VAL A 86 -5.32 -3.87 -1.43
C VAL A 86 -4.82 -4.79 -0.32
N VAL A 87 -4.92 -4.34 0.94
CA VAL A 87 -4.51 -5.12 2.11
C VAL A 87 -5.70 -5.66 2.91
N ARG A 88 -6.93 -5.46 2.43
CA ARG A 88 -8.11 -5.89 3.17
C ARG A 88 -8.10 -7.41 3.34
N PRO A 89 -8.36 -7.94 4.55
CA PRO A 89 -8.47 -9.37 4.76
C PRO A 89 -9.54 -9.98 3.85
N LYS A 90 -9.18 -11.11 3.25
CA LYS A 90 -10.02 -12.02 2.47
C LYS A 90 -10.54 -13.12 3.39
N ARG A 91 -11.56 -13.83 2.93
CA ARG A 91 -12.11 -14.98 3.67
C ARG A 91 -11.02 -16.05 3.81
N ARG A 92 -10.83 -16.55 5.03
CA ARG A 92 -9.80 -17.56 5.34
C ARG A 92 -10.13 -18.88 4.64
N ALA A 93 -9.09 -19.55 4.13
CA ALA A 93 -9.13 -20.95 3.74
C ALA A 93 -9.23 -21.85 5.00
N ALA A 94 -9.42 -23.15 4.82
CA ALA A 94 -9.59 -24.11 5.91
C ALA A 94 -8.47 -24.00 6.99
N ASP A 95 -8.84 -24.22 8.26
CA ASP A 95 -7.98 -23.93 9.42
C ASP A 95 -6.69 -24.77 9.50
N GLY A 96 -6.66 -25.96 8.89
CA GLY A 96 -5.49 -26.86 8.91
C GLY A 96 -4.29 -26.30 8.14
N PRO A 97 -4.42 -26.10 6.81
CA PRO A 97 -3.37 -25.52 5.97
C PRO A 97 -2.89 -24.13 6.45
N GLU A 98 -3.80 -23.31 6.96
CA GLU A 98 -3.46 -21.99 7.48
C GLU A 98 -2.50 -22.05 8.69
N ARG A 99 -2.69 -23.02 9.61
CA ARG A 99 -1.78 -23.17 10.76
C ARG A 99 -0.37 -23.54 10.33
N THR A 100 -0.21 -24.43 9.35
CA THR A 100 1.11 -24.81 8.82
C THR A 100 1.79 -23.62 8.14
N ALA A 101 1.05 -22.91 7.29
CA ALA A 101 1.54 -21.71 6.60
C ALA A 101 1.97 -20.60 7.57
N LEU A 102 1.23 -20.42 8.69
CA LEU A 102 1.60 -19.48 9.75
C LEU A 102 2.90 -19.87 10.45
N GLY A 103 3.18 -21.18 10.60
CA GLY A 103 4.45 -21.68 11.10
C GLY A 103 5.61 -21.26 10.20
N LEU A 104 5.49 -21.52 8.90
CA LEU A 104 6.50 -21.16 7.89
C LEU A 104 6.72 -19.65 7.79
N LEU A 105 5.64 -18.86 7.77
CA LEU A 105 5.75 -17.40 7.79
C LEU A 105 6.46 -16.92 9.07
N GLY A 106 6.17 -17.56 10.20
CA GLY A 106 6.81 -17.30 11.49
C GLY A 106 8.31 -17.54 11.49
N ASP A 107 8.81 -18.47 10.67
CA ASP A 107 10.25 -18.74 10.51
C ASP A 107 10.93 -17.72 9.59
N LEU A 108 10.18 -17.12 8.65
CA LEU A 108 10.69 -16.09 7.73
C LEU A 108 10.80 -14.69 8.35
N VAL A 109 10.05 -14.43 9.43
CA VAL A 109 9.97 -13.11 10.08
C VAL A 109 10.51 -13.16 11.51
N GLY A 110 11.11 -12.05 11.96
CA GLY A 110 11.53 -11.92 13.35
C GLY A 110 10.35 -11.84 14.32
N HIS A 111 10.64 -11.98 15.61
CA HIS A 111 9.62 -12.00 16.68
C HIS A 111 8.68 -10.78 16.65
N GLU A 112 9.20 -9.57 16.52
CA GLU A 112 8.40 -8.34 16.47
C GLU A 112 7.44 -8.31 15.28
N ALA A 113 7.91 -8.72 14.10
CA ALA A 113 7.11 -8.76 12.88
C ALA A 113 6.04 -9.85 12.95
N ARG A 114 6.34 -10.99 13.59
CA ARG A 114 5.37 -12.05 13.86
C ARG A 114 4.25 -11.58 14.79
N GLU A 115 4.60 -10.91 15.88
CA GLU A 115 3.60 -10.36 16.79
C GLU A 115 2.72 -9.30 16.12
N LEU A 116 3.34 -8.42 15.32
CA LEU A 116 2.60 -7.42 14.57
C LEU A 116 1.64 -8.08 13.58
N HIS A 117 2.09 -9.12 12.87
CA HIS A 117 1.25 -9.90 11.97
C HIS A 117 0.09 -10.57 12.72
N ALA A 118 0.33 -11.19 13.87
CA ALA A 118 -0.72 -11.83 14.67
C ALA A 118 -1.83 -10.83 15.07
N ARG A 119 -1.47 -9.59 15.40
CA ARG A 119 -2.42 -8.53 15.79
C ARG A 119 -3.13 -7.87 14.60
N THR A 120 -2.43 -7.71 13.48
CA THR A 120 -2.85 -6.81 12.40
C THR A 120 -3.12 -7.51 11.07
N GLY A 121 -2.71 -8.76 10.90
CA GLY A 121 -2.72 -9.46 9.62
C GLY A 121 -1.74 -8.89 8.58
N LEU A 122 -0.80 -8.04 8.99
CA LEU A 122 0.20 -7.43 8.11
C LEU A 122 1.61 -7.74 8.58
N VAL A 123 2.48 -8.07 7.64
CA VAL A 123 3.93 -8.21 7.87
C VAL A 123 4.63 -6.92 7.49
N LEU A 124 5.45 -6.41 8.39
CA LEU A 124 6.28 -5.23 8.15
C LEU A 124 7.66 -5.66 7.69
N GLU A 125 8.14 -5.07 6.59
CA GLU A 125 9.48 -5.31 6.06
C GLU A 125 10.16 -3.98 5.73
N ARG A 126 11.44 -3.83 6.08
CA ARG A 126 12.24 -2.66 5.70
C ARG A 126 12.90 -2.93 4.34
N GLY A 127 12.72 -2.02 3.39
CA GLY A 127 13.35 -2.08 2.08
C GLY A 127 14.14 -0.80 1.77
N ARG A 128 14.85 -0.79 0.63
CA ARG A 128 15.59 0.37 0.13
C ARG A 128 14.66 1.47 -0.37
N LEU A 129 13.47 1.11 -0.85
CA LEU A 129 12.45 2.06 -1.32
C LEU A 129 11.57 2.59 -0.17
N GLY A 130 11.73 2.10 1.06
CA GLY A 130 10.98 2.55 2.23
C GLY A 130 10.48 1.38 3.09
N VAL A 131 9.40 1.61 3.83
CA VAL A 131 8.85 0.58 4.74
C VAL A 131 7.63 -0.07 4.12
N TRP A 132 7.68 -1.38 3.95
CA TRP A 132 6.62 -2.18 3.35
C TRP A 132 5.71 -2.78 4.41
N LEU A 133 4.42 -2.82 4.11
CA LEU A 133 3.42 -3.61 4.82
C LEU A 133 2.78 -4.58 3.83
N LEU A 134 2.99 -5.86 4.04
CA LEU A 134 2.50 -6.94 3.20
C LEU A 134 1.24 -7.54 3.82
N GLY A 135 0.21 -7.67 2.99
CA GLY A 135 -0.99 -8.46 3.29
C GLY A 135 -1.24 -9.45 2.16
N GLU A 136 -2.19 -10.36 2.34
CA GLU A 136 -2.43 -11.47 1.40
C GLU A 136 -2.93 -11.07 -0.01
N GLY A 137 -3.35 -9.82 -0.19
CA GLY A 137 -3.85 -9.30 -1.47
C GLY A 137 -2.99 -8.20 -2.09
N GLY A 138 -1.96 -7.74 -1.39
CA GLY A 138 -1.29 -6.52 -1.77
C GLY A 138 -0.27 -6.03 -0.76
N ALA A 139 0.33 -4.88 -1.09
CA ALA A 139 1.36 -4.26 -0.29
C ALA A 139 1.14 -2.74 -0.19
N LEU A 140 1.55 -2.17 0.93
CA LEU A 140 1.66 -0.73 1.13
C LEU A 140 3.13 -0.36 1.31
N LEU A 141 3.60 0.62 0.55
CA LEU A 141 4.94 1.17 0.68
C LEU A 141 4.83 2.56 1.31
N VAL A 142 5.30 2.69 2.55
CA VAL A 142 5.29 3.91 3.35
C VAL A 142 6.60 4.66 3.15
N ARG A 143 6.48 5.93 2.74
CA ARG A 143 7.58 6.78 2.28
C ARG A 143 7.41 8.24 2.75
N ASP A 144 8.35 9.09 2.35
CA ASP A 144 8.36 10.53 2.59
C ASP A 144 8.26 10.86 4.08
N ARG A 145 9.21 10.35 4.87
CA ARG A 145 9.20 10.48 6.34
C ARG A 145 7.87 10.02 6.95
N GLY A 146 7.36 8.89 6.48
CA GLY A 146 6.10 8.31 6.94
C GLY A 146 4.84 9.11 6.57
N ARG A 147 4.89 10.06 5.63
CA ARG A 147 3.73 10.89 5.27
C ARG A 147 2.96 10.36 4.07
N ARG A 148 3.61 9.59 3.20
CA ARG A 148 3.03 9.08 1.95
C ARG A 148 2.95 7.56 1.95
N VAL A 149 1.91 7.04 1.30
CA VAL A 149 1.73 5.60 1.06
C VAL A 149 1.51 5.37 -0.42
N HIS A 150 2.20 4.37 -0.97
CA HIS A 150 1.95 3.80 -2.28
C HIS A 150 1.27 2.44 -2.09
N CYS A 151 0.11 2.23 -2.68
CA CYS A 151 -0.65 1.00 -2.59
C CYS A 151 -0.41 0.16 -3.85
N TYR A 152 -0.12 -1.12 -3.64
CA TYR A 152 0.14 -2.09 -4.68
C TYR A 152 -0.83 -3.26 -4.54
N CYS A 153 -1.56 -3.53 -5.62
CA CYS A 153 -2.38 -4.73 -5.73
C CYS A 153 -1.54 -5.81 -6.41
N ILE A 154 -1.49 -7.00 -5.81
CA ILE A 154 -0.83 -8.15 -6.40
C ILE A 154 -1.88 -9.22 -6.66
N ARG A 155 -1.92 -9.71 -7.90
CA ARG A 155 -2.76 -10.85 -8.26
C ARG A 155 -2.02 -12.13 -7.90
N VAL A 156 -2.53 -12.86 -6.94
CA VAL A 156 -2.09 -14.23 -6.64
C VAL A 156 -3.00 -15.18 -7.43
N ASN A 157 -2.43 -15.96 -8.35
CA ASN A 157 -3.19 -16.82 -9.28
C ASN A 157 -3.77 -18.10 -8.64
N HIS A 158 -3.58 -18.29 -7.33
CA HIS A 158 -4.09 -19.43 -6.58
C HIS A 158 -4.94 -18.92 -5.39
N PRO A 159 -6.26 -18.80 -5.56
CA PRO A 159 -7.14 -18.22 -4.54
C PRO A 159 -7.23 -19.09 -3.28
N ASP A 160 -6.98 -20.39 -3.41
CA ASP A 160 -7.07 -21.38 -2.33
C ASP A 160 -5.81 -21.43 -1.46
N LEU A 161 -4.75 -20.70 -1.82
CA LEU A 161 -3.55 -20.60 -0.99
C LEU A 161 -3.90 -19.98 0.39
N PRO A 162 -3.35 -20.55 1.48
CA PRO A 162 -3.38 -19.94 2.80
C PRO A 162 -2.94 -18.48 2.77
N SER A 163 -3.53 -17.69 3.66
CA SER A 163 -3.22 -16.27 3.79
C SER A 163 -1.74 -16.04 4.10
N ALA A 164 -1.21 -16.80 5.05
CA ALA A 164 0.19 -16.76 5.43
C ALA A 164 1.14 -17.15 4.28
N ASP A 165 0.80 -18.16 3.46
CA ASP A 165 1.61 -18.54 2.30
C ASP A 165 1.67 -17.42 1.27
N ARG A 166 0.54 -16.76 0.99
CA ARG A 166 0.50 -15.59 0.11
C ARG A 166 1.43 -14.49 0.60
N ILE A 167 1.41 -14.20 1.89
CA ILE A 167 2.28 -13.20 2.50
C ILE A 167 3.75 -13.63 2.41
N SER A 168 4.07 -14.91 2.69
CA SER A 168 5.42 -15.47 2.55
C SER A 168 5.96 -15.32 1.13
N HIS A 169 5.17 -15.63 0.10
CA HIS A 169 5.56 -15.45 -1.30
C HIS A 169 5.84 -13.98 -1.64
N LEU A 170 4.99 -13.06 -1.19
CA LEU A 170 5.20 -11.63 -1.42
C LEU A 170 6.45 -11.12 -0.68
N LEU A 171 6.70 -11.62 0.53
CA LEU A 171 7.87 -11.24 1.33
C LEU A 171 9.17 -11.73 0.68
N LEU A 172 9.20 -12.98 0.22
CA LEU A 172 10.36 -13.54 -0.47
C LEU A 172 10.63 -12.78 -1.78
N ALA A 173 9.60 -12.51 -2.57
CA ALA A 173 9.74 -11.73 -3.80
C ALA A 173 10.26 -10.31 -3.52
N LEU A 174 9.74 -9.65 -2.50
CA LEU A 174 10.19 -8.32 -2.07
C LEU A 174 11.66 -8.32 -1.63
N ARG A 175 12.08 -9.31 -0.84
CA ARG A 175 13.46 -9.45 -0.36
C ARG A 175 14.42 -9.80 -1.47
N GLU A 176 13.96 -10.52 -2.48
CA GLU A 176 14.79 -10.91 -3.62
C GLU A 176 15.07 -9.73 -4.54
N ASP A 177 14.01 -9.07 -4.98
CA ASP A 177 14.10 -7.95 -5.91
C ASP A 177 13.01 -6.91 -5.61
N GLU A 178 13.27 -6.01 -4.67
CA GLU A 178 12.32 -4.96 -4.27
C GLU A 178 11.86 -4.08 -5.44
N ALA A 179 12.78 -3.71 -6.33
CA ALA A 179 12.45 -2.88 -7.50
C ALA A 179 11.62 -3.68 -8.51
N GLY A 180 11.98 -4.95 -8.75
CA GLY A 180 11.21 -5.87 -9.59
C GLY A 180 9.82 -6.11 -9.04
N PHE A 181 9.69 -6.36 -7.73
CA PHE A 181 8.43 -6.50 -7.01
C PHE A 181 7.52 -5.30 -7.25
N ALA A 182 8.03 -4.08 -7.04
CA ALA A 182 7.26 -2.86 -7.27
C ALA A 182 6.90 -2.63 -8.76
N THR A 183 7.68 -3.21 -9.69
CA THR A 183 7.45 -3.12 -11.15
C THR A 183 6.34 -4.05 -11.61
N VAL A 184 6.36 -5.28 -11.12
CA VAL A 184 5.36 -6.33 -11.40
C VAL A 184 4.03 -6.00 -10.74
N ALA A 185 4.08 -5.53 -9.48
CA ALA A 185 2.88 -5.18 -8.74
C ALA A 185 2.13 -4.00 -9.38
N ASN A 186 0.79 -4.05 -9.35
CA ASN A 186 -0.01 -2.98 -9.92
C ASN A 186 -0.14 -1.81 -8.94
N HIS A 187 0.45 -0.66 -9.30
CA HIS A 187 0.34 0.56 -8.49
C HIS A 187 -1.09 1.12 -8.57
N SER A 188 -1.84 0.97 -7.48
CA SER A 188 -3.28 1.28 -7.45
C SER A 188 -3.61 2.66 -6.90
N PHE A 189 -2.74 3.22 -6.05
CA PHE A 189 -2.93 4.51 -5.41
C PHE A 189 -1.61 5.07 -4.84
N SER A 190 -1.47 6.40 -4.80
CA SER A 190 -0.50 7.08 -3.93
C SER A 190 -1.14 8.29 -3.28
N GLY A 191 -0.88 8.49 -1.99
CA GLY A 191 -1.43 9.64 -1.27
C GLY A 191 -1.01 9.71 0.18
N ALA A 192 -1.66 10.61 0.92
CA ALA A 192 -1.34 10.86 2.32
C ALA A 192 -1.68 9.65 3.21
N ARG A 193 -0.77 9.28 4.11
CA ARG A 193 -0.92 8.14 5.02
C ARG A 193 -2.18 8.23 5.87
N TRP A 194 -2.54 9.43 6.32
CA TRP A 194 -3.73 9.63 7.16
C TRP A 194 -5.05 9.28 6.44
N ARG A 195 -5.15 9.50 5.12
CA ARG A 195 -6.34 9.13 4.33
C ARG A 195 -6.46 7.61 4.25
N VAL A 196 -5.36 6.93 3.93
CA VAL A 196 -5.30 5.47 3.91
C VAL A 196 -5.62 4.90 5.28
N ARG A 197 -5.06 5.46 6.36
CA ARG A 197 -5.33 5.05 7.74
C ARG A 197 -6.81 5.12 8.12
N ARG A 198 -7.55 6.13 7.64
CA ARG A 198 -9.01 6.24 7.86
C ARG A 198 -9.78 5.12 7.18
N ARG A 199 -9.27 4.57 6.06
CA ARG A 199 -9.94 3.56 5.23
C ARG A 199 -9.54 2.13 5.49
N ILE A 200 -8.41 1.91 6.12
CA ILE A 200 -7.98 0.60 6.59
C ILE A 200 -8.77 0.21 7.87
N PRO A 201 -9.15 -1.08 8.01
CA PRO A 201 -9.77 -1.60 9.23
C PRO A 201 -9.00 -1.24 10.50
N ALA A 202 -9.71 -0.92 11.58
CA ALA A 202 -9.12 -0.50 12.84
C ALA A 202 -8.00 -1.44 13.37
N PRO A 203 -8.15 -2.79 13.31
CA PRO A 203 -7.11 -3.71 13.78
C PRO A 203 -5.78 -3.60 13.03
N MET A 204 -5.79 -3.12 11.79
CA MET A 204 -4.59 -3.05 10.95
C MET A 204 -3.86 -1.70 11.06
N ARG A 205 -4.51 -0.67 11.63
CA ARG A 205 -3.93 0.68 11.79
C ARG A 205 -2.61 0.69 12.57
N PRO A 206 -2.41 -0.12 13.64
CA PRO A 206 -1.14 -0.18 14.34
C PRO A 206 0.05 -0.52 13.43
N ALA A 207 -0.12 -1.39 12.43
CA ALA A 207 0.94 -1.70 11.47
C ALA A 207 1.29 -0.48 10.59
N LEU A 208 0.29 0.27 10.13
CA LEU A 208 0.51 1.52 9.38
C LEU A 208 1.14 2.63 10.21
N ASP A 209 0.83 2.67 11.50
CA ASP A 209 1.43 3.61 12.45
C ASP A 209 2.89 3.23 12.75
N ALA A 210 3.19 1.94 12.95
CA ALA A 210 4.55 1.43 13.10
C ALA A 210 5.42 1.70 11.87
N ALA A 211 4.91 1.39 10.66
CA ALA A 211 5.62 1.68 9.42
C ALA A 211 5.87 3.17 9.24
N GLY A 212 4.91 4.03 9.61
CA GLY A 212 5.09 5.48 9.60
C GLY A 212 6.09 5.99 10.64
N ALA A 213 6.24 5.33 11.78
CA ALA A 213 7.25 5.66 12.78
C ALA A 213 8.66 5.27 12.29
N ILE A 214 8.83 4.06 11.77
CA ILE A 214 10.11 3.60 11.21
C ILE A 214 10.51 4.49 10.02
N ALA A 215 9.60 4.76 9.10
CA ALA A 215 9.87 5.60 7.94
C ALA A 215 10.18 7.06 8.29
N ARG A 216 9.87 7.53 9.51
CA ARG A 216 10.25 8.86 10.00
C ARG A 216 11.67 8.91 10.58
N ALA A 217 12.15 7.78 11.08
CA ALA A 217 13.46 7.64 11.70
C ALA A 217 14.60 7.47 10.68
N HIS A 218 14.25 7.23 9.41
CA HIS A 218 15.14 7.17 8.25
C HIS A 218 14.97 8.43 7.38
#